data_AF-A0A2N3DT84-F1
#
_entry.id   AF-A0A2N3DT84-F1
#
_cell.length_a   1.000
_cell.length_b   1.000
_cell.length_c   1.000
_cell.angle_alpha   90.00
_cell.angle_beta   90.00
_cell.angle_gamma   90.00
#
_symmetry.space_group_name_H-M   'P 1'
#
loop_
_entity.id
_entity.type
_entity.pdbx_description
1 polymer ?
#
loop_
_entity_poly.entity_id
_entity_poly.type
_entity_poly.pdbx_seq_one_letter_code
_entity_poly.pdbx_strand_id
1 'polypeptide(L)'
;MSFDSGPLDTYLSAAVGDDAAMAAELRASFVGGVRELADLMRRARCDANWRVAAERLNGLAATFGIVPLIQLAEEAMAGVPGDPAVLRQIHRIVEEIA
;
A
#
# COMPACT_ATOMS: atom_id res chain seq x y z
N MET A 1 -1.88 16.77 9.97
CA MET A 1 -0.55 16.33 10.45
C MET A 1 0.17 15.76 9.24
N SER A 2 1.16 16.48 8.69
CA SER A 2 1.95 15.99 7.56
C SER A 2 2.96 14.99 8.10
N PHE A 3 2.80 13.71 7.75
CA PHE A 3 3.85 12.73 7.97
C PHE A 3 4.92 12.91 6.91
N ASP A 4 6.17 12.73 7.34
CA ASP A 4 7.33 12.66 6.48
C ASP A 4 7.22 11.39 5.63
N SER A 5 6.88 11.54 4.35
CA SER A 5 6.93 10.46 3.35
C SER A 5 8.36 10.02 3.03
N GLY A 6 9.35 10.45 3.83
CA GLY A 6 10.76 10.16 3.77
C GLY A 6 11.15 8.78 3.24
N PRO A 7 10.58 7.65 3.72
CA PRO A 7 10.88 6.34 3.14
C PRO A 7 10.52 6.25 1.66
N LEU A 8 9.28 6.62 1.29
CA LEU A 8 8.84 6.58 -0.10
C LEU A 8 9.62 7.57 -0.97
N ASP A 9 9.77 8.82 -0.53
CA ASP A 9 10.51 9.84 -1.27
C ASP A 9 11.96 9.43 -1.56
N THR A 10 12.61 8.81 -0.58
CA THR A 10 13.97 8.27 -0.74
C THR A 10 14.02 7.17 -1.79
N TYR A 11 13.09 6.21 -1.74
CA TYR A 11 13.02 5.14 -2.74
C TYR A 11 12.69 5.65 -4.14
N LEU A 12 11.74 6.59 -4.26
CA LEU A 12 11.36 7.19 -5.53
C LEU A 12 12.57 7.90 -6.15
N SER A 13 13.23 8.77 -5.37
CA SER A 13 14.42 9.52 -5.82
C SER A 13 15.57 8.58 -6.20
N ALA A 14 15.76 7.48 -5.46
CA ALA A 14 16.78 6.48 -5.79
C ALA A 14 16.47 5.73 -7.10
N ALA A 15 15.20 5.55 -7.45
CA ALA A 15 14.78 4.86 -8.67
C ALA A 15 14.81 5.75 -9.91
N VAL A 16 14.48 7.04 -9.76
CA VAL A 16 14.24 7.97 -10.88
C VAL A 16 15.28 9.09 -11.00
N GLY A 17 16.15 9.27 -10.00
CA GLY A 17 17.10 10.38 -9.93
C GLY A 17 16.41 11.71 -9.60
N ASP A 18 16.95 12.81 -10.12
CA ASP A 18 16.44 14.17 -9.89
C ASP A 18 15.24 14.56 -10.78
N ASP A 19 14.60 13.59 -11.45
CA ASP A 19 13.40 13.84 -12.25
C ASP A 19 12.14 13.83 -11.37
N ALA A 20 11.75 15.03 -10.94
CA ALA A 20 10.56 15.23 -10.11
C ALA A 20 9.24 14.80 -10.79
N ALA A 21 9.15 14.87 -12.12
CA ALA A 21 7.95 14.46 -12.84
C ALA A 21 7.81 12.93 -12.83
N MET A 22 8.91 12.22 -13.10
CA MET A 22 8.94 10.76 -13.05
C MET A 22 8.73 10.23 -11.62
N ALA A 23 9.26 10.91 -10.60
CA ALA A 23 8.98 10.60 -9.19
C ALA A 23 7.48 10.71 -8.85
N ALA A 24 6.83 11.79 -9.31
CA ALA A 24 5.40 12.00 -9.09
C ALA A 24 4.53 10.94 -9.81
N GLU A 25 4.88 10.57 -11.04
CA GLU A 25 4.19 9.51 -11.79
C GLU A 25 4.34 8.14 -11.11
N LEU A 26 5.54 7.80 -10.64
CA LEU A 26 5.80 6.55 -9.92
C LEU A 26 5.05 6.52 -8.58
N ARG A 27 5.01 7.63 -7.85
CA ARG A 27 4.17 7.78 -6.64
C ARG A 27 2.70 7.54 -6.95
N ALA A 28 2.17 8.19 -7.99
CA ALA A 28 0.78 8.03 -8.38
C ALA A 28 0.45 6.57 -8.76
N SER A 29 1.37 5.90 -9.45
CA SER A 29 1.26 4.48 -9.82
C SER A 29 1.27 3.57 -8.59
N PHE A 30 2.15 3.81 -7.62
CA PHE A 30 2.18 3.09 -6.34
C PHE A 30 0.86 3.25 -5.57
N VAL A 31 0.42 4.50 -5.38
CA VAL A 31 -0.82 4.83 -4.68
C VAL A 31 -2.03 4.20 -5.37
N GLY A 32 -2.07 4.24 -6.70
CA GLY A 32 -3.09 3.57 -7.51
C GLY A 32 -3.13 2.06 -7.27
N GLY A 33 -1.97 1.40 -7.27
CA GLY A 33 -1.86 -0.03 -6.99
C GLY A 33 -2.31 -0.41 -5.58
N VAL A 34 -1.96 0.38 -4.56
CA VAL A 34 -2.44 0.15 -3.19
C VAL A 34 -3.97 0.29 -3.11
N ARG A 35 -4.55 1.32 -3.73
CA ARG A 35 -6.01 1.52 -3.80
C ARG A 35 -6.72 0.36 -4.49
N GLU A 36 -6.18 -0.13 -5.59
CA GLU A 36 -6.73 -1.30 -6.31
C GLU A 36 -6.71 -2.55 -5.44
N LEU A 37 -5.58 -2.84 -4.77
CA LEU A 37 -5.47 -4.01 -3.91
C LEU A 37 -6.39 -3.94 -2.68
N ALA A 38 -6.52 -2.76 -2.07
CA ALA A 38 -7.49 -2.53 -1.01
C ALA A 38 -8.94 -2.75 -1.49
N ASP A 39 -9.28 -2.32 -2.71
CA ASP A 39 -10.60 -2.58 -3.30
C ASP A 39 -10.83 -4.07 -3.60
N LEU A 40 -9.80 -4.79 -4.06
CA LEU A 40 -9.86 -6.24 -4.27
C LEU A 40 -10.07 -6.99 -2.95
N MET A 41 -9.36 -6.61 -1.88
CA MET A 41 -9.60 -7.14 -0.53
C MET A 41 -11.05 -6.89 -0.11
N ARG A 42 -11.55 -5.66 -0.24
CA ARG A 42 -12.94 -5.29 0.10
C ARG A 42 -13.99 -6.11 -0.65
N ARG A 43 -13.71 -6.53 -1.89
CA ARG A 43 -14.64 -7.31 -2.74
C ARG A 43 -14.40 -8.82 -2.70
N ALA A 44 -13.44 -9.29 -1.91
CA ALA A 44 -13.13 -10.70 -1.78
C ALA A 44 -14.39 -11.51 -1.40
N ARG A 45 -14.64 -12.61 -2.12
CA ARG A 45 -15.81 -13.47 -1.90
C ARG A 45 -15.49 -14.69 -1.04
N CYS A 46 -14.21 -14.99 -0.90
CA CYS A 46 -13.69 -16.04 -0.02
C CYS A 46 -12.34 -15.63 0.56
N ASP A 47 -11.94 -16.33 1.61
CA ASP A 47 -10.70 -16.10 2.35
C ASP A 47 -9.47 -16.15 1.44
N ALA A 48 -9.47 -17.02 0.42
CA ALA A 48 -8.37 -17.13 -0.53
C ALA A 48 -8.22 -15.86 -1.39
N ASN A 49 -9.31 -15.23 -1.82
CA ASN A 49 -9.24 -13.96 -2.57
C ASN A 49 -8.68 -12.83 -1.70
N TRP A 50 -9.14 -12.76 -0.44
CA TRP A 50 -8.65 -11.79 0.53
C TRP A 50 -7.15 -11.96 0.74
N ARG A 51 -6.71 -13.19 1.02
CA ARG A 51 -5.31 -13.51 1.28
C ARG A 51 -4.41 -13.17 0.10
N VAL A 52 -4.78 -13.56 -1.12
CA VAL A 52 -3.99 -13.24 -2.32
C VAL A 52 -3.87 -11.73 -2.55
N ALA A 53 -4.94 -10.97 -2.32
CA ALA A 53 -4.88 -9.51 -2.44
C ALA A 53 -3.99 -8.88 -1.35
N ALA A 54 -4.05 -9.39 -0.11
CA ALA A 54 -3.18 -8.97 0.98
C ALA A 54 -1.70 -9.33 0.74
N GLU A 55 -1.39 -10.53 0.22
CA GLU A 55 -0.02 -10.93 -0.16
C GLU A 55 0.56 -10.00 -1.24
N ARG A 56 -0.26 -9.63 -2.23
CA ARG A 56 0.13 -8.66 -3.27
C ARG A 56 0.36 -7.26 -2.70
N LEU A 57 -0.48 -6.83 -1.76
CA LEU A 57 -0.29 -5.55 -1.06
C LEU A 57 1.02 -5.54 -0.28
N ASN A 58 1.33 -6.64 0.42
CA ASN A 58 2.60 -6.80 1.13
C ASN A 58 3.80 -6.66 0.18
N GLY A 59 3.80 -7.38 -0.94
CA GLY A 59 4.88 -7.30 -1.94
C GLY A 59 5.06 -5.90 -2.56
N LEU A 60 3.95 -5.23 -2.88
CA LEU A 60 3.97 -3.85 -3.38
C LEU A 60 4.56 -2.90 -2.34
N ALA A 61 4.10 -2.97 -1.10
CA ALA A 61 4.59 -2.13 -0.01
C ALA A 61 6.07 -2.39 0.30
N ALA A 62 6.50 -3.66 0.26
CA ALA A 62 7.88 -4.07 0.50
C ALA A 62 8.86 -3.52 -0.55
N THR A 63 8.42 -3.36 -1.80
CA THR A 63 9.25 -2.80 -2.88
C THR A 63 9.73 -1.37 -2.56
N PHE A 64 8.90 -0.59 -1.87
CA PHE A 64 9.19 0.79 -1.49
C PHE A 64 9.42 0.96 0.01
N GLY A 65 9.61 -0.14 0.75
CA GLY A 65 9.91 -0.11 2.19
C GLY A 65 8.82 0.55 3.06
N ILE A 66 7.55 0.49 2.65
CA ILE A 66 6.45 1.15 3.38
C ILE A 66 5.99 0.26 4.53
N VAL A 67 6.77 0.24 5.61
CA VAL A 67 6.58 -0.63 6.79
C VAL A 67 5.14 -0.65 7.32
N PRO A 68 4.44 0.49 7.48
CA PRO A 68 3.05 0.46 7.97
C PRO A 68 2.09 -0.34 7.07
N LEU A 69 2.27 -0.29 5.74
CA LEU A 69 1.45 -1.08 4.80
C LEU A 69 1.86 -2.56 4.80
N ILE A 70 3.16 -2.86 4.95
CA ILE A 70 3.66 -4.25 5.08
C ILE A 70 2.99 -4.91 6.28
N GLN A 71 3.00 -4.23 7.43
CA GLN A 71 2.42 -4.73 8.68
C GLN A 71 0.91 -4.91 8.59
N LEU A 72 0.18 -3.96 7.99
CA LEU A 72 -1.27 -4.11 7.79
C LEU A 72 -1.62 -5.25 6.84
N ALA A 73 -0.80 -5.49 5.82
CA ALA A 73 -1.00 -6.63 4.93
C ALA A 73 -0.75 -7.96 5.68
N GLU A 74 0.26 -8.01 6.56
CA GLU A 74 0.49 -9.16 7.44
C GLU A 74 -0.65 -9.40 8.42
N GLU A 75 -1.16 -8.34 9.04
CA GLU A 75 -2.33 -8.37 9.90
C GLU A 75 -3.56 -8.88 9.13
N ALA A 76 -3.78 -8.40 7.90
CA ALA A 76 -4.86 -8.87 7.05
C ALA A 76 -4.76 -10.38 6.77
N MET A 77 -3.56 -10.90 6.51
CA MET A 77 -3.32 -12.31 6.21
C MET A 77 -3.47 -13.22 7.44
N ALA A 78 -3.13 -12.72 8.62
CA ALA A 78 -3.20 -13.46 9.88
C ALA A 78 -4.56 -13.33 10.59
N GLY A 79 -5.31 -12.27 10.29
CA GLY A 79 -6.59 -11.94 10.89
C GLY A 79 -7.80 -12.54 10.20
N VAL A 80 -8.96 -11.91 10.44
CA VAL A 80 -10.25 -12.34 9.87
C VAL A 80 -10.42 -11.70 8.49
N PRO A 81 -10.60 -12.49 7.41
CA PRO A 81 -10.90 -11.97 6.09
C PRO A 81 -12.12 -11.04 6.10
N GLY A 82 -11.99 -9.88 5.44
CA GLY A 82 -13.04 -8.87 5.40
C GLY A 82 -13.07 -7.91 6.59
N ASP A 83 -12.09 -7.94 7.50
CA ASP A 83 -12.02 -6.99 8.61
C ASP A 83 -12.01 -5.53 8.10
N PRO A 84 -13.05 -4.74 8.39
CA PRO A 84 -13.14 -3.37 7.92
C PRO A 84 -12.16 -2.44 8.65
N ALA A 85 -11.60 -2.81 9.80
CA ALA A 85 -10.60 -2.01 10.52
C ALA A 85 -9.29 -1.91 9.75
N VAL A 86 -8.79 -3.05 9.26
CA VAL A 86 -7.57 -3.12 8.43
C VAL A 86 -7.75 -2.30 7.15
N LEU A 87 -8.88 -2.43 6.46
CA LEU A 87 -9.18 -1.63 5.26
C LEU A 87 -9.22 -0.12 5.54
N ARG A 88 -9.82 0.31 6.65
CA ARG A 88 -9.83 1.73 7.05
C ARG A 88 -8.41 2.25 7.31
N GLN A 89 -7.55 1.45 7.93
CA GLN A 89 -6.17 1.83 8.19
C GLN A 89 -5.33 1.89 6.89
N ILE A 90 -5.52 0.95 5.97
CA ILE A 90 -4.89 0.98 4.64
C ILE A 90 -5.29 2.27 3.91
N HIS A 91 -6.60 2.58 3.85
CA HIS A 91 -7.06 3.82 3.20
C HIS A 91 -6.50 5.08 3.86
N ARG A 92 -6.40 5.11 5.18
CA ARG A 92 -5.80 6.25 5.89
C ARG A 92 -4.34 6.45 5.47
N ILE A 93 -3.53 5.39 5.40
CA ILE A 93 -2.13 5.50 4.96
C ILE A 93 -2.05 5.91 3.49
N VAL A 94 -2.96 5.42 2.65
CA VAL A 94 -3.04 5.86 1.24
C VAL A 94 -3.26 7.37 1.15
N GLU A 95 -4.19 7.94 1.91
CA GLU A 95 -4.44 9.38 1.92
C GLU A 95 -3.29 10.19 2.54
N GLU A 96 -2.47 9.57 3.39
CA GLU A 96 -1.26 10.19 3.94
C GLU A 96 -0.10 10.20 2.92
N ILE A 97 -0.06 9.24 1.99
CA ILE A 97 1.02 9.07 1.00
C ILE A 97 0.70 9.73 -0.35
N ALA A 98 -0.57 9.82 -0.72
CA ALA A 98 -1.04 10.41 -1.97
C ALA A 98 -0.66 11.90 -2.09
#